data_AF-A0A238U6H1-F1
#
_entry.id   AF-A0A238U6H1-F1
#
_cell.length_a   1.000
_cell.length_b   1.000
_cell.length_c   1.000
_cell.angle_alpha   90.00
_cell.angle_beta   90.00
_cell.angle_gamma   90.00
#
_symmetry.space_group_name_H-M   'P 1'
#
loop_
_entity.id
_entity.type
_entity.pdbx_description
1 polymer ?
#
loop_
_entity_poly.entity_id
_entity_poly.type
_entity_poly.pdbx_seq_one_letter_code
_entity_poly.pdbx_strand_id
1 'polypeptide(L)'
;MKKSIFFLVGFLCVFFTWSQSENLAEIDKLFTDLALENKAIGTISIFKNGNEVFNKSTGFISVEDKLEANAYSNYRIASITKTYTATIILQLISEKKLTLNTKLSAFFPKVPNSENIRIQDMLYHRSGLFNVTEIKDFSTWIADYRTREEMLEKIQGTTSVFNPDSKASYSNTNFILLSYVAEEIEKKPYAKIFEERIADALDLDHTYLGKDIAVKDNGAKSYYFENDKWNPVELITNINGPIGAGGIVSTATEVNIFFDRLFSGKLLFDNFLKQMTTPKEGLGMGLSIFQYRGMNLYGHNGSIDGFRSIAGYIPSKKVGFTITCNGVNKISLSNLIFKVLDLYFKNDPSMQSNSLVKLKAEDLEPFLGVYGGETFPFKITFTKEKNTLMAQATGQPIFNLIALKKNVFKYDAMGILFNFNKKDNTVLVKFQGKEHVLKKEKV
;
A
#
# COMPACT_ATOMS: atom_id res chain seq x y z
N MET A 1 2.87 70.45 41.46
CA MET A 1 2.53 69.83 40.17
C MET A 1 3.65 68.88 39.73
N LYS A 2 3.49 67.57 39.92
CA LYS A 2 4.33 66.56 39.25
C LYS A 2 3.41 65.43 38.78
N LYS A 3 3.29 65.29 37.45
CA LYS A 3 2.55 64.24 36.77
C LYS A 3 3.40 62.96 36.81
N SER A 4 2.85 61.87 37.34
CA SER A 4 3.46 60.54 37.17
C SER A 4 2.84 59.87 35.96
N ILE A 5 3.69 59.59 34.97
CA ILE A 5 3.37 58.90 33.72
C ILE A 5 3.55 57.39 33.95
N PHE A 6 2.51 56.63 33.56
CA PHE A 6 2.51 55.17 33.45
C PHE A 6 3.49 54.71 32.36
N PHE A 7 4.24 53.64 32.61
CA PHE A 7 4.81 52.81 31.54
C PHE A 7 4.47 51.34 31.82
N LEU A 8 3.48 50.83 31.10
CA LEU A 8 3.11 49.42 31.04
C LEU A 8 3.94 48.80 29.90
N VAL A 9 4.94 47.97 30.24
CA VAL A 9 5.72 47.23 29.25
C VAL A 9 4.99 45.91 28.98
N GLY A 10 4.28 45.84 27.84
CA GLY A 10 3.71 44.60 27.33
C GLY A 10 4.78 43.76 26.63
N PHE A 11 5.08 42.58 27.17
CA PHE A 11 5.92 41.57 26.52
C PHE A 11 5.09 40.84 25.46
N LEU A 12 5.27 41.19 24.18
CA LEU A 12 4.77 40.42 23.05
C LEU A 12 5.75 39.26 22.77
N CYS A 13 5.46 38.08 23.31
CA CYS A 13 6.11 36.84 22.88
C CYS A 13 5.56 36.44 21.51
N VAL A 14 6.24 36.84 20.43
CA VAL A 14 6.01 36.32 19.09
C VAL A 14 6.61 34.91 19.04
N PHE A 15 5.79 33.88 19.21
CA PHE A 15 6.17 32.52 18.85
C PHE A 15 6.27 32.44 17.33
N PHE A 16 7.48 32.55 16.79
CA PHE A 16 7.75 32.08 15.43
C PHE A 16 7.63 30.55 15.43
N THR A 17 6.43 30.04 15.17
CA THR A 17 6.29 28.65 14.72
C THR A 17 6.93 28.57 13.35
N TRP A 18 8.13 27.99 13.27
CA TRP A 18 8.66 27.49 12.01
C TRP A 18 7.72 26.38 11.54
N SER A 19 6.70 26.74 10.76
CA SER A 19 6.05 25.78 9.89
C SER A 19 7.11 25.34 8.89
N GLN A 20 7.62 24.12 9.06
CA GLN A 20 8.41 23.48 8.02
C GLN A 20 7.49 23.39 6.81
N SER A 21 7.73 24.22 5.79
CA SER A 21 6.97 24.15 4.55
C SER A 21 7.25 22.80 3.91
N GLU A 22 6.29 21.88 4.04
CA GLU A 22 6.24 20.62 3.30
C GLU A 22 6.39 20.95 1.81
N ASN A 23 7.13 20.11 1.06
CA ASN A 23 7.44 20.43 -0.34
C ASN A 23 6.33 20.01 -1.31
N LEU A 24 5.12 20.52 -1.06
CA LEU A 24 3.91 20.16 -1.79
C LEU A 24 3.95 20.63 -3.26
N ALA A 25 4.67 21.72 -3.55
CA ALA A 25 4.82 22.22 -4.92
C ALA A 25 5.64 21.26 -5.81
N GLU A 26 6.72 20.64 -5.28
CA GLU A 26 7.47 19.62 -6.03
C GLU A 26 6.63 18.35 -6.23
N ILE A 27 5.73 18.01 -5.29
CA ILE A 27 4.79 16.89 -5.44
C ILE A 27 3.72 17.20 -6.49
N ASP A 28 3.15 18.40 -6.49
CA ASP A 28 2.19 18.85 -7.51
C ASP A 28 2.80 18.77 -8.92
N LYS A 29 4.03 19.29 -9.07
CA LYS A 29 4.76 19.21 -10.33
C LYS A 29 4.98 17.75 -10.74
N LEU A 30 5.39 16.88 -9.80
CA LEU A 30 5.60 15.46 -10.07
C LEU A 30 4.34 14.80 -10.67
N PHE A 31 3.17 15.03 -10.10
CA PHE A 31 1.93 14.45 -10.62
C PHE A 31 1.47 15.07 -11.94
N THR A 32 1.73 16.37 -12.13
CA THR A 32 1.50 17.04 -13.41
C THR A 32 2.37 16.46 -14.51
N ASP A 33 3.68 16.27 -14.26
CA ASP A 33 4.61 15.67 -15.21
C ASP A 33 4.21 14.22 -15.54
N LEU A 34 3.81 13.42 -14.55
CA LEU A 34 3.34 12.04 -14.77
C LEU A 34 2.14 11.98 -15.70
N ALA A 35 1.22 12.94 -15.62
CA ALA A 35 0.07 12.99 -16.52
C ALA A 35 0.47 13.44 -17.93
N LEU A 36 1.28 14.49 -18.05
CA LEU A 36 1.77 15.00 -19.35
C LEU A 36 2.60 13.95 -20.11
N GLU A 37 3.37 13.13 -19.38
CA GLU A 37 4.16 12.04 -19.95
C GLU A 37 3.38 10.72 -20.12
N ASN A 38 2.05 10.74 -19.92
CA ASN A 38 1.18 9.56 -19.97
C ASN A 38 1.67 8.39 -19.11
N LYS A 39 2.24 8.69 -17.93
CA LYS A 39 2.71 7.70 -16.96
C LYS A 39 1.63 7.25 -16.00
N ALA A 40 0.72 8.14 -15.63
CA ALA A 40 -0.38 7.83 -14.73
C ALA A 40 -1.57 8.77 -14.96
N ILE A 41 -2.77 8.23 -14.70
CA ILE A 41 -4.01 8.98 -14.50
C ILE A 41 -4.54 8.60 -13.12
N GLY A 42 -4.88 9.57 -12.28
CA GLY A 42 -5.27 9.27 -10.91
C GLY A 42 -5.30 10.45 -9.96
N THR A 43 -5.41 10.13 -8.67
CA THR A 43 -5.45 11.10 -7.56
C THR A 43 -4.47 10.70 -6.47
N ILE A 44 -3.78 11.68 -5.90
CA ILE A 44 -3.02 11.56 -4.65
C ILE A 44 -3.68 12.40 -3.56
N SER A 45 -3.73 11.86 -2.35
CA SER A 45 -4.09 12.58 -1.12
C SER A 45 -3.02 12.35 -0.04
N ILE A 46 -2.68 13.39 0.71
CA ILE A 46 -1.75 13.34 1.85
C ILE A 46 -2.42 13.94 3.08
N PHE A 47 -2.36 13.21 4.19
CA PHE A 47 -2.91 13.63 5.47
C PHE A 47 -1.79 13.85 6.48
N LYS A 48 -1.90 14.90 7.29
CA LYS A 48 -1.04 15.16 8.45
C LYS A 48 -1.89 15.46 9.67
N ASN A 49 -1.62 14.75 10.77
CA ASN A 49 -2.34 14.92 12.03
C ASN A 49 -3.88 14.85 11.86
N GLY A 50 -4.34 13.93 11.01
CA GLY A 50 -5.77 13.71 10.74
C GLY A 50 -6.46 14.71 9.82
N ASN A 51 -5.71 15.63 9.19
CA ASN A 51 -6.25 16.58 8.22
C ASN A 51 -5.59 16.38 6.84
N GLU A 52 -6.36 16.54 5.77
CA GLU A 52 -5.81 16.58 4.42
C GLU A 52 -4.95 17.84 4.24
N VAL A 53 -3.68 17.67 3.88
CA VAL A 53 -2.74 18.77 3.60
C VAL A 53 -2.44 18.93 2.12
N PHE A 54 -2.73 17.90 1.32
CA PHE A 54 -2.52 17.92 -0.13
C PHE A 54 -3.48 16.97 -0.83
N ASN A 55 -4.05 17.43 -1.94
CA ASN A 55 -4.84 16.62 -2.86
C ASN A 55 -4.53 17.06 -4.30
N LYS A 56 -4.30 16.10 -5.19
CA LYS A 56 -4.10 16.38 -6.62
C LYS A 56 -4.67 15.25 -7.45
N SER A 57 -5.60 15.60 -8.34
CA SER A 57 -6.10 14.74 -9.40
C SER A 57 -5.51 15.15 -10.74
N THR A 58 -5.15 14.17 -11.57
CA THR A 58 -4.63 14.41 -12.92
C THR A 58 -5.21 13.43 -13.94
N GLY A 59 -5.39 13.91 -15.16
CA GLY A 59 -5.98 13.18 -16.29
C GLY A 59 -7.51 13.01 -16.15
N PHE A 60 -8.06 11.87 -16.59
CA PHE A 60 -9.49 11.70 -16.83
C PHE A 60 -10.10 10.51 -16.08
N ILE A 61 -11.31 10.67 -15.55
CA ILE A 61 -12.16 9.53 -15.15
C ILE A 61 -12.77 8.82 -16.37
N SER A 62 -12.90 9.55 -17.49
CA SER A 62 -13.29 8.99 -18.79
C SER A 62 -12.56 9.72 -19.90
N VAL A 63 -11.66 9.02 -20.60
CA VAL A 63 -10.85 9.56 -21.71
C VAL A 63 -11.73 9.85 -22.92
N GLU A 64 -12.69 8.97 -23.23
CA GLU A 64 -13.59 9.10 -24.37
C GLU A 64 -14.51 10.32 -24.21
N ASP A 65 -15.03 10.51 -22.99
CA ASP A 65 -15.97 11.58 -22.65
C ASP A 65 -15.25 12.89 -22.26
N LYS A 66 -13.91 12.88 -22.20
CA LYS A 66 -13.05 13.99 -21.75
C LYS A 66 -13.45 14.53 -20.37
N LEU A 67 -13.85 13.65 -19.46
CA LEU A 67 -14.23 14.00 -18.09
C LEU A 67 -13.02 13.91 -17.17
N GLU A 68 -12.56 15.06 -16.67
CA GLU A 68 -11.38 15.17 -15.84
C GLU A 68 -11.58 14.52 -14.46
N ALA A 69 -10.48 13.97 -13.93
CA ALA A 69 -10.45 13.52 -12.56
C ALA A 69 -10.44 14.69 -11.58
N ASN A 70 -11.09 14.50 -10.44
CA ASN A 70 -11.22 15.46 -9.35
C ASN A 70 -11.12 14.75 -7.99
N ALA A 71 -11.10 15.52 -6.90
CA ALA A 71 -10.93 15.00 -5.54
C ALA A 71 -12.01 13.97 -5.12
N TYR A 72 -13.18 13.99 -5.77
CA TYR A 72 -14.33 13.11 -5.52
C TYR A 72 -14.44 11.96 -6.54
N SER A 73 -13.40 11.75 -7.35
CA SER A 73 -13.37 10.65 -8.32
C SER A 73 -13.28 9.30 -7.62
N ASN A 74 -14.19 8.41 -7.99
CA ASN A 74 -14.37 7.08 -7.39
C ASN A 74 -13.54 6.05 -8.14
N TYR A 75 -12.62 5.40 -7.42
CA TYR A 75 -11.72 4.38 -7.97
C TYR A 75 -11.93 3.03 -7.27
N ARG A 76 -11.82 1.92 -8.00
CA ARG A 76 -11.71 0.60 -7.37
C ARG A 76 -10.37 0.51 -6.64
N ILE A 77 -10.39 0.45 -5.30
CA ILE A 77 -9.16 0.43 -4.49
C ILE A 77 -8.55 -0.97 -4.36
N ALA A 78 -9.22 -1.99 -4.92
CA ALA A 78 -8.76 -3.37 -4.99
C ALA A 78 -8.29 -3.86 -3.60
N SER A 79 -7.12 -4.50 -3.50
CA SER A 79 -6.67 -5.17 -2.27
C SER A 79 -6.50 -4.30 -1.02
N ILE A 80 -6.55 -2.97 -1.11
CA ILE A 80 -6.72 -2.11 0.08
C ILE A 80 -8.00 -2.50 0.84
N THR A 81 -9.02 -3.01 0.14
CA THR A 81 -10.24 -3.60 0.71
C THR A 81 -9.97 -4.59 1.85
N LYS A 82 -8.86 -5.34 1.80
CA LYS A 82 -8.52 -6.32 2.84
C LYS A 82 -8.32 -5.69 4.20
N THR A 83 -7.80 -4.46 4.26
CA THR A 83 -7.61 -3.73 5.51
C THR A 83 -8.97 -3.37 6.16
N TYR A 84 -9.96 -3.01 5.35
CA TYR A 84 -11.34 -2.79 5.81
C TYR A 84 -11.97 -4.08 6.34
N THR A 85 -11.88 -5.17 5.59
CA THR A 85 -12.39 -6.48 6.00
C THR A 85 -11.72 -6.98 7.28
N ALA A 86 -10.39 -6.83 7.39
CA ALA A 86 -9.67 -7.17 8.62
C ALA A 86 -10.15 -6.33 9.81
N THR A 87 -10.43 -5.04 9.60
CA THR A 87 -10.98 -4.16 10.63
C THR A 87 -12.34 -4.65 11.12
N ILE A 88 -13.26 -4.98 10.21
CA ILE A 88 -14.59 -5.54 10.56
C ILE A 88 -14.45 -6.85 11.36
N ILE A 89 -13.57 -7.75 10.94
CA ILE A 89 -13.34 -9.01 11.66
C ILE A 89 -12.76 -8.78 13.05
N LEU A 90 -11.83 -7.82 13.20
CA LEU A 90 -11.27 -7.46 14.50
C LEU A 90 -12.30 -6.77 15.40
N GLN A 91 -13.22 -5.96 14.84
CA GLN A 91 -14.37 -5.42 15.58
C GLN A 91 -15.25 -6.55 16.10
N LEU A 92 -15.62 -7.50 15.25
CA LEU A 92 -16.40 -8.68 15.65
C LEU A 92 -15.70 -9.52 16.75
N ILE A 93 -14.36 -9.63 16.69
CA ILE A 93 -13.58 -10.29 17.76
C ILE A 93 -13.62 -9.48 19.05
N SER A 94 -13.51 -8.14 18.96
CA SER A 94 -13.61 -7.26 20.12
C SER A 94 -14.99 -7.35 20.81
N GLU A 95 -16.04 -7.56 20.02
CA GLU A 95 -17.42 -7.83 20.44
C GLU A 95 -17.65 -9.26 20.95
N LYS A 96 -16.59 -10.10 20.98
CA LYS A 96 -16.64 -11.52 21.38
C LYS A 96 -17.57 -12.40 20.53
N LYS A 97 -17.94 -11.96 19.32
CA LYS A 97 -18.77 -12.73 18.39
C LYS A 97 -18.01 -13.88 17.71
N LEU A 98 -16.69 -13.77 17.65
CA LEU A 98 -15.77 -14.84 17.27
C LEU A 98 -14.41 -14.60 17.95
N THR A 99 -13.48 -15.53 17.77
CA THR A 99 -12.10 -15.39 18.26
C THR A 99 -11.11 -15.59 17.13
N LEU A 100 -9.87 -15.15 17.33
CA LEU A 100 -8.77 -15.44 16.41
C LEU A 100 -8.53 -16.95 16.18
N ASN A 101 -8.93 -17.79 17.15
CA ASN A 101 -8.78 -19.25 17.10
C ASN A 101 -10.02 -19.98 16.58
N THR A 102 -11.12 -19.27 16.31
CA THR A 102 -12.30 -19.88 15.70
C THR A 102 -11.91 -20.54 14.38
N LYS A 103 -12.35 -21.79 14.20
CA LYS A 103 -12.04 -22.59 13.01
C LYS A 103 -12.92 -22.17 11.84
N LEU A 104 -12.38 -22.25 10.63
CA LEU A 104 -13.12 -21.98 9.41
C LEU A 104 -14.28 -22.98 9.23
N SER A 105 -14.11 -24.22 9.68
CA SER A 105 -15.13 -25.26 9.63
C SER A 105 -16.42 -24.94 10.37
N ALA A 106 -16.37 -24.04 11.36
CA ALA A 106 -17.57 -23.54 12.05
C ALA A 106 -18.53 -22.80 11.10
N PHE A 107 -18.04 -22.30 9.97
CA PHE A 107 -18.83 -21.56 8.97
C PHE A 107 -18.88 -22.31 7.63
N PHE A 108 -17.74 -22.86 7.19
CA PHE A 108 -17.59 -23.46 5.86
C PHE A 108 -16.86 -24.82 5.94
N PRO A 109 -17.49 -25.88 6.50
CA PRO A 109 -16.85 -27.17 6.73
C PRO A 109 -16.40 -27.86 5.43
N LYS A 110 -17.05 -27.57 4.30
CA LYS A 110 -16.70 -28.12 2.98
C LYS A 110 -15.45 -27.51 2.36
N VAL A 111 -14.94 -26.38 2.89
CA VAL A 111 -13.70 -25.78 2.37
C VAL A 111 -12.52 -26.71 2.72
N PRO A 112 -11.60 -26.97 1.78
CA PRO A 112 -10.43 -27.81 2.03
C PRO A 112 -9.67 -27.37 3.28
N ASN A 113 -9.40 -28.34 4.17
CA ASN A 113 -8.62 -28.15 5.40
C ASN A 113 -9.22 -27.17 6.42
N SER A 114 -10.52 -26.86 6.31
CA SER A 114 -11.22 -25.88 7.16
C SER A 114 -11.15 -26.16 8.67
N GLU A 115 -11.07 -27.43 9.09
CA GLU A 115 -10.89 -27.84 10.50
C GLU A 115 -9.56 -27.38 11.11
N ASN A 116 -8.54 -27.17 10.27
CA ASN A 116 -7.21 -26.74 10.71
C ASN A 116 -7.00 -25.23 10.61
N ILE A 117 -7.70 -24.57 9.69
CA ILE A 117 -7.60 -23.13 9.45
C ILE A 117 -8.34 -22.33 10.52
N ARG A 118 -7.67 -21.37 11.15
CA ARG A 118 -8.27 -20.40 12.07
C ARG A 118 -8.46 -19.04 11.39
N ILE A 119 -9.32 -18.20 11.97
CA ILE A 119 -9.52 -16.80 11.53
C ILE A 119 -8.19 -16.04 11.45
N GLN A 120 -7.30 -16.19 12.45
CA GLN A 120 -5.98 -15.54 12.41
C GLN A 120 -5.13 -15.96 11.22
N ASP A 121 -5.22 -17.23 10.80
CA ASP A 121 -4.42 -17.75 9.70
C ASP A 121 -4.86 -17.09 8.39
N MET A 122 -6.16 -16.82 8.22
CA MET A 122 -6.67 -16.10 7.06
C MET A 122 -6.26 -14.63 7.05
N LEU A 123 -6.34 -13.95 8.20
CA LEU A 123 -5.95 -12.54 8.35
C LEU A 123 -4.47 -12.29 8.01
N TYR A 124 -3.59 -13.26 8.31
CA TYR A 124 -2.14 -13.20 8.01
C TYR A 124 -1.74 -13.84 6.67
N HIS A 125 -2.69 -14.31 5.85
CA HIS A 125 -2.37 -15.09 4.64
C HIS A 125 -1.57 -16.38 4.90
N ARG A 126 -1.84 -17.08 6.00
CA ARG A 126 -1.19 -18.32 6.42
C ARG A 126 -2.12 -19.54 6.39
N SER A 127 -3.28 -19.44 5.78
CA SER A 127 -4.31 -20.50 5.79
C SER A 127 -3.97 -21.71 4.92
N GLY A 128 -3.12 -21.58 3.91
CA GLY A 128 -2.93 -22.64 2.91
C GLY A 128 -4.03 -22.71 1.85
N LEU A 129 -5.00 -21.79 1.85
CA LEU A 129 -6.07 -21.75 0.85
C LEU A 129 -5.54 -21.35 -0.53
N PHE A 130 -5.89 -22.13 -1.56
CA PHE A 130 -5.62 -21.79 -2.95
C PHE A 130 -6.17 -20.40 -3.29
N ASN A 131 -5.44 -19.61 -4.07
CA ASN A 131 -5.86 -18.27 -4.46
C ASN A 131 -6.81 -18.36 -5.66
N VAL A 132 -8.10 -18.05 -5.50
CA VAL A 132 -9.11 -18.22 -6.57
C VAL A 132 -8.76 -17.53 -7.89
N THR A 133 -8.00 -16.43 -7.84
CA THR A 133 -7.57 -15.70 -9.04
C THR A 133 -6.53 -16.46 -9.88
N GLU A 134 -5.98 -17.55 -9.37
CA GLU A 134 -5.07 -18.46 -10.08
C GLU A 134 -5.80 -19.65 -10.70
N ILE A 135 -7.13 -19.76 -10.50
CA ILE A 135 -7.94 -20.77 -11.19
C ILE A 135 -7.97 -20.40 -12.68
N LYS A 136 -7.80 -21.40 -13.54
CA LYS A 136 -7.89 -21.23 -14.99
C LYS A 136 -9.21 -20.54 -15.36
N ASP A 137 -9.14 -19.58 -16.27
CA ASP A 137 -10.27 -18.81 -16.79
C ASP A 137 -11.08 -18.06 -15.71
N PHE A 138 -10.49 -17.80 -14.52
CA PHE A 138 -11.19 -17.11 -13.44
C PHE A 138 -11.56 -15.67 -13.82
N SER A 139 -10.69 -14.93 -14.52
CA SER A 139 -10.94 -13.53 -14.89
C SER A 139 -12.12 -13.36 -15.83
N THR A 140 -12.29 -14.25 -16.80
CA THR A 140 -13.45 -14.25 -17.69
C THR A 140 -14.69 -14.72 -16.97
N TRP A 141 -14.57 -15.77 -16.15
CA TRP A 141 -15.70 -16.28 -15.36
C TRP A 141 -16.22 -15.24 -14.35
N ILE A 142 -15.36 -14.48 -13.70
CA ILE A 142 -15.73 -13.48 -12.68
C ILE A 142 -16.15 -12.13 -13.26
N ALA A 143 -16.11 -11.97 -14.58
CA ALA A 143 -16.64 -10.76 -15.24
C ALA A 143 -18.17 -10.69 -15.17
N ASP A 144 -18.83 -11.85 -15.09
CA ASP A 144 -20.27 -11.94 -14.84
C ASP A 144 -20.58 -11.95 -13.34
N TYR A 145 -21.83 -11.62 -12.99
CA TYR A 145 -22.33 -11.79 -11.63
C TYR A 145 -22.22 -13.26 -11.19
N ARG A 146 -21.53 -13.50 -10.07
CA ARG A 146 -21.48 -14.82 -9.41
C ARG A 146 -22.15 -14.80 -8.05
N THR A 147 -22.99 -15.79 -7.76
CA THR A 147 -23.59 -15.94 -6.44
C THR A 147 -22.54 -16.35 -5.41
N ARG A 148 -22.88 -16.18 -4.13
CA ARG A 148 -22.07 -16.67 -3.02
C ARG A 148 -21.86 -18.19 -3.14
N GLU A 149 -22.90 -18.93 -3.55
CA GLU A 149 -22.87 -20.38 -3.71
C GLU A 149 -21.91 -20.78 -4.83
N GLU A 150 -21.96 -20.14 -6.00
CA GLU A 150 -21.05 -20.40 -7.12
C GLU A 150 -19.59 -20.12 -6.72
N MET A 151 -19.34 -19.02 -6.00
CA MET A 151 -18.01 -18.70 -5.47
C MET A 151 -17.54 -19.76 -4.46
N LEU A 152 -18.40 -20.19 -3.55
CA LEU A 152 -18.09 -21.23 -2.56
C LEU A 152 -17.82 -22.58 -3.22
N GLU A 153 -18.61 -22.99 -4.22
CA GLU A 153 -18.36 -24.23 -4.99
C GLU A 153 -16.98 -24.19 -5.65
N LYS A 154 -16.62 -23.05 -6.27
CA LYS A 154 -15.31 -22.90 -6.91
C LYS A 154 -14.15 -22.96 -5.92
N ILE A 155 -14.32 -22.38 -4.73
CA ILE A 155 -13.35 -22.47 -3.62
C ILE A 155 -13.25 -23.92 -3.10
N GLN A 156 -14.38 -24.59 -2.91
CA GLN A 156 -14.46 -25.97 -2.40
C GLN A 156 -13.84 -26.97 -3.38
N GLY A 157 -13.89 -26.70 -4.68
CA GLY A 157 -13.24 -27.49 -5.72
C GLY A 157 -11.72 -27.34 -5.81
N THR A 158 -11.10 -26.49 -4.98
CA THR A 158 -9.63 -26.33 -4.93
C THR A 158 -8.97 -27.29 -3.92
N THR A 159 -7.64 -27.20 -3.78
CA THR A 159 -6.87 -27.96 -2.78
C THR A 159 -6.13 -27.02 -1.82
N SER A 160 -5.77 -27.54 -0.65
CA SER A 160 -4.85 -26.84 0.25
C SER A 160 -3.44 -26.87 -0.35
N VAL A 161 -2.78 -25.70 -0.47
CA VAL A 161 -1.44 -25.59 -1.09
C VAL A 161 -0.28 -25.72 -0.10
N PHE A 162 -0.56 -25.64 1.21
CA PHE A 162 0.35 -25.96 2.31
C PHE A 162 -0.42 -26.13 3.63
N ASN A 163 0.27 -26.56 4.69
CA ASN A 163 -0.34 -26.70 6.02
C ASN A 163 -0.59 -25.32 6.66
N PRO A 164 -1.77 -25.07 7.25
CA PRO A 164 -2.08 -23.81 7.92
C PRO A 164 -1.00 -23.41 8.93
N ASP A 165 -0.67 -22.12 8.97
CA ASP A 165 0.32 -21.50 9.84
C ASP A 165 1.79 -21.97 9.63
N SER A 166 2.08 -22.77 8.61
CA SER A 166 3.47 -23.18 8.30
C SER A 166 4.29 -22.11 7.57
N LYS A 167 3.64 -21.27 6.75
CA LYS A 167 4.25 -20.14 6.01
C LYS A 167 3.19 -19.12 5.59
N ALA A 168 3.59 -17.93 5.19
CA ALA A 168 2.70 -16.96 4.55
C ALA A 168 2.70 -17.11 3.02
N SER A 169 1.51 -17.08 2.42
CA SER A 169 1.29 -17.00 0.97
C SER A 169 0.00 -16.25 0.69
N TYR A 170 0.13 -15.14 -0.04
CA TYR A 170 -1.01 -14.29 -0.39
C TYR A 170 -2.10 -15.09 -1.09
N SER A 171 -3.36 -14.90 -0.68
CA SER A 171 -4.51 -15.54 -1.31
C SER A 171 -5.76 -14.69 -1.06
N ASN A 172 -6.44 -14.31 -2.15
CA ASN A 172 -7.67 -13.51 -2.10
C ASN A 172 -8.82 -14.28 -1.43
N THR A 173 -8.80 -15.61 -1.54
CA THR A 173 -9.79 -16.54 -0.94
C THR A 173 -9.96 -16.31 0.55
N ASN A 174 -8.88 -16.00 1.27
CA ASN A 174 -8.93 -15.65 2.69
C ASN A 174 -9.93 -14.54 2.97
N PHE A 175 -9.85 -13.46 2.21
CA PHE A 175 -10.61 -12.24 2.49
C PHE A 175 -12.03 -12.28 1.89
N ILE A 176 -12.24 -13.08 0.84
CA ILE A 176 -13.59 -13.44 0.38
C ILE A 176 -14.32 -14.24 1.47
N LEU A 177 -13.68 -15.28 2.01
CA LEU A 177 -14.26 -16.08 3.08
C LEU A 177 -14.44 -15.27 4.37
N LEU A 178 -13.52 -14.37 4.73
CA LEU A 178 -13.70 -13.47 5.87
C LEU A 178 -14.93 -12.56 5.70
N SER A 179 -15.20 -12.02 4.51
CA SER A 179 -16.46 -11.30 4.30
C SER A 179 -17.68 -12.19 4.52
N TYR A 180 -17.67 -13.43 4.01
CA TYR A 180 -18.78 -14.37 4.24
C TYR A 180 -18.91 -14.83 5.71
N VAL A 181 -17.80 -14.88 6.48
CA VAL A 181 -17.86 -15.09 7.93
C VAL A 181 -18.58 -13.93 8.62
N ALA A 182 -18.31 -12.69 8.22
CA ALA A 182 -19.03 -11.53 8.77
C ALA A 182 -20.54 -11.62 8.45
N GLU A 183 -20.90 -12.01 7.22
CA GLU A 183 -22.31 -12.26 6.86
C GLU A 183 -22.95 -13.38 7.69
N GLU A 184 -22.22 -14.48 7.96
CA GLU A 184 -22.72 -15.56 8.81
C GLU A 184 -22.99 -15.12 10.25
N ILE A 185 -22.18 -14.20 10.77
CA ILE A 185 -22.30 -13.71 12.15
C ILE A 185 -23.44 -12.69 12.27
N GLU A 186 -23.57 -11.78 11.31
CA GLU A 186 -24.53 -10.67 11.40
C GLU A 186 -25.84 -10.91 10.66
N LYS A 187 -25.91 -11.96 9.83
CA LYS A 187 -27.09 -12.30 9.04
C LYS A 187 -27.55 -11.16 8.12
N LYS A 188 -26.58 -10.42 7.57
CA LYS A 188 -26.77 -9.33 6.60
C LYS A 188 -25.77 -9.49 5.45
N PRO A 189 -26.06 -8.95 4.25
CA PRO A 189 -25.08 -8.88 3.17
C PRO A 189 -23.85 -8.06 3.57
N TYR A 190 -22.67 -8.44 3.10
CA TYR A 190 -21.41 -7.79 3.45
C TYR A 190 -21.40 -6.30 3.11
N ALA A 191 -22.08 -5.89 2.03
CA ALA A 191 -22.24 -4.48 1.67
C ALA A 191 -22.84 -3.65 2.80
N LYS A 192 -23.87 -4.19 3.48
CA LYS A 192 -24.54 -3.52 4.61
C LYS A 192 -23.70 -3.54 5.88
N ILE A 193 -23.00 -4.65 6.15
CA ILE A 193 -22.05 -4.72 7.27
C ILE A 193 -20.94 -3.67 7.10
N PHE A 194 -20.41 -3.56 5.88
CA PHE A 194 -19.39 -2.58 5.54
C PHE A 194 -19.88 -1.13 5.70
N GLU A 195 -21.06 -0.83 5.15
CA GLU A 195 -21.70 0.48 5.24
C GLU A 195 -21.88 0.89 6.72
N GLU A 196 -22.56 0.07 7.52
CA GLU A 196 -22.88 0.37 8.93
C GLU A 196 -21.62 0.49 9.81
N ARG A 197 -20.63 -0.38 9.62
CA ARG A 197 -19.45 -0.46 10.51
C ARG A 197 -18.33 0.49 10.16
N ILE A 198 -18.25 0.89 8.89
CA ILE A 198 -17.14 1.68 8.37
C ILE A 198 -17.65 2.97 7.77
N ALA A 199 -18.44 2.91 6.69
CA ALA A 199 -18.77 4.09 5.91
C ALA A 199 -19.59 5.09 6.74
N ASP A 200 -20.70 4.63 7.34
CA ASP A 200 -21.56 5.46 8.19
C ASP A 200 -20.84 5.87 9.47
N ALA A 201 -20.05 4.98 10.06
CA ALA A 201 -19.30 5.26 11.29
C ALA A 201 -18.22 6.34 11.12
N LEU A 202 -17.79 6.59 9.88
CA LEU A 202 -16.73 7.53 9.53
C LEU A 202 -17.21 8.68 8.62
N ASP A 203 -18.51 8.75 8.32
CA ASP A 203 -19.11 9.70 7.38
C ASP A 203 -18.41 9.69 5.99
N LEU A 204 -18.26 8.49 5.39
CA LEU A 204 -17.61 8.30 4.08
C LEU A 204 -18.64 8.20 2.93
N ASP A 205 -18.98 9.34 2.33
CA ASP A 205 -20.01 9.45 1.30
C ASP A 205 -19.61 8.79 -0.04
N HIS A 206 -18.31 8.64 -0.30
CA HIS A 206 -17.77 8.10 -1.55
C HIS A 206 -17.11 6.73 -1.40
N THR A 207 -17.30 6.06 -0.27
CA THR A 207 -16.71 4.74 0.01
C THR A 207 -17.78 3.68 0.19
N TYR A 208 -17.83 2.72 -0.73
CA TYR A 208 -18.88 1.70 -0.76
C TYR A 208 -18.37 0.38 -1.37
N LEU A 209 -19.07 -0.72 -1.08
CA LEU A 209 -18.88 -1.94 -1.85
C LEU A 209 -19.37 -1.69 -3.28
N GLY A 210 -18.49 -1.87 -4.26
CA GLY A 210 -18.73 -1.40 -5.62
C GLY A 210 -19.97 -2.00 -6.29
N LYS A 211 -20.33 -1.37 -7.40
CA LYS A 211 -21.36 -1.80 -8.35
C LYS A 211 -20.83 -1.52 -9.77
N ASP A 212 -21.71 -1.51 -10.77
CA ASP A 212 -21.35 -1.04 -12.11
C ASP A 212 -20.80 0.39 -12.08
N ILE A 213 -19.79 0.64 -12.91
CA ILE A 213 -19.12 1.94 -12.95
C ILE A 213 -20.07 2.96 -13.58
N ALA A 214 -20.46 3.96 -12.80
CA ALA A 214 -21.30 5.07 -13.24
C ALA A 214 -20.47 6.35 -13.38
N VAL A 215 -20.04 6.67 -14.61
CA VAL A 215 -19.21 7.87 -14.90
C VAL A 215 -19.92 9.17 -14.47
N LYS A 216 -21.24 9.24 -14.65
CA LYS A 216 -22.08 10.37 -14.21
C LYS A 216 -22.02 10.64 -12.70
N ASP A 217 -21.67 9.63 -11.90
CA ASP A 217 -21.56 9.68 -10.44
C ASP A 217 -20.06 9.70 -10.03
N ASN A 218 -19.20 10.32 -10.84
CA ASN A 218 -17.74 10.37 -10.68
C ASN A 218 -17.04 9.00 -10.68
N GLY A 219 -17.67 7.95 -11.19
CA GLY A 219 -17.04 6.62 -11.36
C GLY A 219 -15.97 6.62 -12.44
N ALA A 220 -14.71 6.37 -12.08
CA ALA A 220 -13.63 6.25 -13.05
C ALA A 220 -13.76 4.96 -13.88
N LYS A 221 -13.63 5.06 -15.20
CA LYS A 221 -13.30 3.93 -16.09
C LYS A 221 -11.81 3.61 -15.95
N SER A 222 -11.41 2.37 -16.21
CA SER A 222 -10.01 1.95 -16.18
C SER A 222 -9.41 1.78 -17.57
N TYR A 223 -8.09 1.99 -17.65
CA TYR A 223 -7.34 2.09 -18.89
C TYR A 223 -6.01 1.34 -18.83
N TYR A 224 -5.55 0.90 -20.00
CA TYR A 224 -4.17 0.50 -20.25
C TYR A 224 -3.56 1.39 -21.33
N PHE A 225 -2.23 1.57 -21.30
CA PHE A 225 -1.53 2.41 -22.28
C PHE A 225 -0.86 1.56 -23.35
N GLU A 226 -1.27 1.75 -24.60
CA GLU A 226 -0.72 1.05 -25.77
C GLU A 226 -0.90 1.90 -27.03
N ASN A 227 0.04 1.83 -27.97
CA ASN A 227 0.03 2.61 -29.22
C ASN A 227 -0.10 4.12 -28.98
N ASP A 228 0.63 4.62 -27.97
CA ASP A 228 0.67 6.02 -27.55
C ASP A 228 -0.70 6.62 -27.16
N LYS A 229 -1.63 5.78 -26.70
CA LYS A 229 -2.94 6.19 -26.22
C LYS A 229 -3.40 5.36 -25.01
N TRP A 230 -4.30 5.95 -24.22
CA TRP A 230 -5.08 5.26 -23.20
C TRP A 230 -6.24 4.53 -23.87
N ASN A 231 -6.30 3.21 -23.71
CA ASN A 231 -7.37 2.35 -24.21
C ASN A 231 -8.18 1.82 -23.02
N PRO A 232 -9.52 1.83 -23.10
CA PRO A 232 -10.37 1.33 -22.02
C PRO A 232 -10.15 -0.18 -21.81
N VAL A 233 -10.26 -0.63 -20.56
CA VAL A 233 -10.29 -2.05 -20.23
C VAL A 233 -11.72 -2.56 -20.43
N GLU A 234 -11.93 -3.43 -21.41
CA GLU A 234 -13.27 -3.95 -21.74
C GLU A 234 -13.72 -5.10 -20.82
N LEU A 235 -12.79 -5.98 -20.43
CA LEU A 235 -13.08 -7.08 -19.51
C LEU A 235 -12.99 -6.59 -18.07
N ILE A 236 -14.14 -6.17 -17.52
CA ILE A 236 -14.26 -5.67 -16.15
C ILE A 236 -14.76 -6.79 -15.22
N THR A 237 -14.08 -6.97 -14.09
CA THR A 237 -14.49 -7.91 -13.04
C THR A 237 -15.82 -7.46 -12.44
N ASN A 238 -16.77 -8.38 -12.27
CA ASN A 238 -17.94 -8.14 -11.43
C ASN A 238 -17.47 -8.09 -9.97
N ILE A 239 -17.76 -6.98 -9.32
CA ILE A 239 -17.22 -6.64 -8.00
C ILE A 239 -17.78 -7.52 -6.88
N ASN A 240 -18.88 -8.23 -7.14
CA ASN A 240 -19.46 -9.20 -6.21
C ASN A 240 -18.55 -10.42 -5.97
N GLY A 241 -17.65 -10.71 -6.92
CA GLY A 241 -16.66 -11.77 -6.83
C GLY A 241 -15.57 -11.51 -5.80
N PRO A 242 -14.78 -10.43 -5.94
CA PRO A 242 -13.72 -10.09 -5.00
C PRO A 242 -14.23 -9.64 -3.64
N ILE A 243 -15.42 -9.03 -3.53
CA ILE A 243 -16.09 -8.65 -2.26
C ILE A 243 -15.12 -8.12 -1.17
N GLY A 244 -14.96 -8.79 -0.02
CA GLY A 244 -14.04 -8.41 1.05
C GLY A 244 -12.55 -8.52 0.72
N ALA A 245 -12.16 -9.05 -0.44
CA ALA A 245 -10.78 -9.08 -0.90
C ALA A 245 -10.42 -7.91 -1.82
N GLY A 246 -11.37 -7.29 -2.52
CA GLY A 246 -11.04 -6.27 -3.52
C GLY A 246 -12.21 -5.43 -4.04
N GLY A 247 -13.36 -5.51 -3.37
CA GLY A 247 -14.63 -5.01 -3.86
C GLY A 247 -14.92 -3.53 -3.55
N ILE A 248 -14.12 -2.85 -2.74
CA ILE A 248 -14.42 -1.47 -2.34
C ILE A 248 -14.05 -0.47 -3.45
N VAL A 249 -14.91 0.52 -3.62
CA VAL A 249 -14.69 1.74 -4.38
C VAL A 249 -14.57 2.90 -3.39
N SER A 250 -13.63 3.81 -3.62
CA SER A 250 -13.37 4.95 -2.73
C SER A 250 -12.62 6.08 -3.46
N THR A 251 -12.50 7.24 -2.80
CA THR A 251 -11.61 8.33 -3.20
C THR A 251 -10.26 8.20 -2.48
N ALA A 252 -9.20 8.86 -2.98
CA ALA A 252 -7.92 8.88 -2.27
C ALA A 252 -8.03 9.52 -0.87
N THR A 253 -8.88 10.54 -0.74
CA THR A 253 -9.14 11.26 0.51
C THR A 253 -9.80 10.36 1.54
N GLU A 254 -10.87 9.65 1.18
CA GLU A 254 -11.61 8.81 2.14
C GLU A 254 -10.83 7.57 2.57
N VAL A 255 -9.98 7.02 1.71
CA VAL A 255 -9.01 6.00 2.13
C VAL A 255 -8.08 6.56 3.22
N ASN A 256 -7.59 7.79 3.08
CA ASN A 256 -6.76 8.41 4.12
C ASN A 256 -7.54 8.67 5.42
N ILE A 257 -8.83 9.05 5.34
CA ILE A 257 -9.70 9.17 6.51
C ILE A 257 -9.79 7.83 7.23
N PHE A 258 -10.07 6.74 6.50
CA PHE A 258 -10.12 5.39 7.07
C PHE A 258 -8.80 5.02 7.77
N PHE A 259 -7.65 5.20 7.11
CA PHE A 259 -6.34 4.89 7.69
C PHE A 259 -6.07 5.75 8.94
N ASP A 260 -6.34 7.06 8.91
CA ASP A 260 -6.18 7.91 10.09
C ASP A 260 -7.07 7.45 11.25
N ARG A 261 -8.33 7.10 11.00
CA ARG A 261 -9.26 6.63 12.04
C ARG A 261 -8.92 5.25 12.58
N LEU A 262 -8.38 4.37 11.74
CA LEU A 262 -7.85 3.08 12.16
C LEU A 262 -6.65 3.27 13.10
N PHE A 263 -5.65 4.05 12.69
CA PHE A 263 -4.40 4.20 13.43
C PHE A 263 -4.47 5.16 14.62
N SER A 264 -5.51 6.00 14.71
CA SER A 264 -5.83 6.80 15.90
C SER A 264 -6.68 6.06 16.94
N GLY A 265 -7.02 4.78 16.68
CA GLY A 265 -7.78 3.95 17.62
C GLY A 265 -9.28 4.21 17.64
N LYS A 266 -9.84 4.94 16.65
CA LYS A 266 -11.29 5.17 16.57
C LYS A 266 -12.07 3.94 16.12
N LEU A 267 -11.48 3.10 15.26
CA LEU A 267 -12.13 1.90 14.73
C LEU A 267 -11.83 0.62 15.50
N LEU A 268 -10.68 0.57 16.19
CA LEU A 268 -10.20 -0.58 16.95
C LEU A 268 -9.53 -0.12 18.24
N PHE A 269 -9.75 -0.84 19.34
CA PHE A 269 -8.98 -0.65 20.57
C PHE A 269 -7.49 -0.94 20.34
N ASP A 270 -6.63 -0.27 21.12
CA ASP A 270 -5.16 -0.33 21.00
C ASP A 270 -4.58 -1.75 20.98
N ASN A 271 -5.16 -2.68 21.76
CA ASN A 271 -4.71 -4.06 21.80
C ASN A 271 -4.96 -4.81 20.48
N PHE A 272 -6.07 -4.53 19.78
CA PHE A 272 -6.37 -5.11 18.47
C PHE A 272 -5.58 -4.43 17.35
N LEU A 273 -5.41 -3.11 17.42
CA LEU A 273 -4.53 -2.38 16.49
C LEU A 273 -3.08 -2.87 16.60
N LYS A 274 -2.58 -3.11 17.82
CA LYS A 274 -1.25 -3.70 18.05
C LYS A 274 -1.15 -5.10 17.44
N GLN A 275 -2.18 -5.93 17.57
CA GLN A 275 -2.20 -7.25 16.93
C GLN A 275 -2.20 -7.13 15.40
N MET A 276 -3.01 -6.23 14.85
CA MET A 276 -3.12 -5.99 13.41
C MET A 276 -1.78 -5.56 12.78
N THR A 277 -1.00 -4.77 13.52
CA THR A 277 0.29 -4.20 13.09
C THR A 277 1.51 -5.03 13.45
N THR A 278 1.36 -6.12 14.23
CA THR A 278 2.47 -7.02 14.56
C THR A 278 2.74 -7.95 13.38
N PRO A 279 3.92 -7.87 12.73
CA PRO A 279 4.21 -8.69 11.56
C PRO A 279 4.37 -10.17 11.90
N LYS A 280 3.83 -11.05 11.04
CA LYS A 280 4.28 -12.45 10.86
C LYS A 280 4.83 -12.59 9.44
N GLU A 281 6.11 -12.98 9.31
CA GLU A 281 6.80 -13.06 8.01
C GLU A 281 6.65 -11.80 7.14
N GLY A 282 6.62 -10.62 7.78
CA GLY A 282 6.54 -9.32 7.10
C GLY A 282 5.12 -8.83 6.77
N LEU A 283 4.07 -9.56 7.15
CA LEU A 283 2.67 -9.16 6.95
C LEU A 283 1.95 -8.92 8.28
N GLY A 284 1.12 -7.88 8.34
CA GLY A 284 0.14 -7.68 9.41
C GLY A 284 -1.21 -8.35 9.08
N MET A 285 -2.20 -8.21 9.96
CA MET A 285 -3.56 -8.70 9.69
C MET A 285 -4.26 -7.79 8.67
N GLY A 286 -4.34 -8.22 7.40
CA GLY A 286 -4.87 -7.39 6.32
C GLY A 286 -4.03 -6.15 6.00
N LEU A 287 -2.75 -6.15 6.36
CA LEU A 287 -1.80 -5.06 6.15
C LEU A 287 -0.50 -5.57 5.53
N SER A 288 -0.02 -4.83 4.54
CA SER A 288 1.38 -4.81 4.15
C SER A 288 2.15 -3.86 5.06
N ILE A 289 3.40 -4.22 5.38
CA ILE A 289 4.29 -3.40 6.19
C ILE A 289 5.50 -3.05 5.33
N PHE A 290 5.59 -1.78 4.95
CA PHE A 290 6.71 -1.23 4.20
C PHE A 290 7.68 -0.56 5.17
N GLN A 291 8.97 -0.61 4.86
CA GLN A 291 9.99 0.14 5.57
C GLN A 291 10.26 1.44 4.84
N TYR A 292 10.24 2.56 5.55
CA TYR A 292 10.65 3.87 5.03
C TYR A 292 11.56 4.58 6.02
N ARG A 293 12.85 4.72 5.67
CA ARG A 293 13.89 5.36 6.51
C ARG A 293 13.89 4.85 7.97
N GLY A 294 13.70 3.54 8.15
CA GLY A 294 13.66 2.88 9.46
C GLY A 294 12.33 2.97 10.21
N MET A 295 11.31 3.60 9.62
CA MET A 295 9.93 3.60 10.14
C MET A 295 9.08 2.56 9.42
N ASN A 296 8.09 2.05 10.14
CA ASN A 296 7.03 1.23 9.55
C ASN A 296 5.99 2.14 8.89
N LEU A 297 5.73 1.87 7.62
CA LEU A 297 4.57 2.38 6.89
C LEU A 297 3.59 1.21 6.75
N TYR A 298 2.45 1.35 7.41
CA TYR A 298 1.40 0.33 7.43
C TYR A 298 0.35 0.67 6.38
N GLY A 299 0.05 -0.27 5.49
CA GLY A 299 -0.76 0.04 4.33
C GLY A 299 -1.14 -1.18 3.52
N HIS A 300 -1.52 -0.95 2.28
CA HIS A 300 -1.69 -2.01 1.29
C HIS A 300 -1.62 -1.41 -0.13
N ASN A 301 -1.27 -2.23 -1.11
CA ASN A 301 -1.43 -1.89 -2.52
C ASN A 301 -2.69 -2.54 -3.11
N GLY A 302 -3.07 -2.18 -4.32
CA GLY A 302 -4.21 -2.76 -5.02
C GLY A 302 -4.04 -2.75 -6.54
N SER A 303 -4.61 -3.76 -7.19
CA SER A 303 -4.66 -3.90 -8.64
C SER A 303 -5.90 -4.69 -9.05
N ILE A 304 -6.73 -4.13 -9.93
CA ILE A 304 -7.88 -4.81 -10.53
C ILE A 304 -8.23 -4.10 -11.85
N ASP A 305 -8.47 -4.85 -12.93
CA ASP A 305 -8.99 -4.34 -14.22
C ASP A 305 -8.34 -3.04 -14.75
N GLY A 306 -7.04 -2.82 -14.56
CA GLY A 306 -6.34 -1.59 -14.96
C GLY A 306 -6.25 -0.50 -13.88
N PHE A 307 -7.09 -0.55 -12.84
CA PHE A 307 -6.89 0.23 -11.63
C PHE A 307 -5.62 -0.19 -10.88
N ARG A 308 -4.96 0.78 -10.25
CA ARG A 308 -3.86 0.58 -9.32
C ARG A 308 -4.03 1.49 -8.13
N SER A 309 -3.66 1.04 -6.95
CA SER A 309 -3.71 1.85 -5.74
C SER A 309 -2.57 1.52 -4.80
N ILE A 310 -2.19 2.49 -3.97
CA ILE A 310 -1.33 2.28 -2.81
C ILE A 310 -1.75 3.26 -1.72
N ALA A 311 -1.94 2.76 -0.51
CA ALA A 311 -2.22 3.57 0.66
C ALA A 311 -1.31 3.17 1.81
N GLY A 312 -1.03 4.11 2.70
CA GLY A 312 -0.19 3.88 3.85
C GLY A 312 -0.29 4.95 4.92
N TYR A 313 0.02 4.56 6.15
CA TYR A 313 0.08 5.44 7.31
C TYR A 313 1.40 5.21 8.07
N ILE A 314 2.01 6.31 8.53
CA ILE A 314 3.22 6.32 9.36
C ILE A 314 2.83 6.81 10.75
N PRO A 315 2.56 5.92 11.73
CA PRO A 315 2.06 6.32 13.05
C PRO A 315 2.99 7.26 13.81
N SER A 316 4.30 7.02 13.75
CA SER A 316 5.31 7.86 14.41
C SER A 316 5.33 9.31 13.93
N LYS A 317 4.78 9.55 12.73
CA LYS A 317 4.71 10.88 12.11
C LYS A 317 3.27 11.39 11.98
N LYS A 318 2.26 10.55 12.24
CA LYS A 318 0.84 10.82 11.97
C LYS A 318 0.59 11.32 10.55
N VAL A 319 1.15 10.61 9.58
CA VAL A 319 1.04 10.97 8.15
C VAL A 319 0.44 9.81 7.38
N GLY A 320 -0.62 10.10 6.63
CA GLY A 320 -1.30 9.18 5.72
C GLY A 320 -1.08 9.59 4.27
N PHE A 321 -1.00 8.64 3.37
CA PHE A 321 -0.88 8.87 1.94
C PHE A 321 -1.70 7.84 1.19
N THR A 322 -2.37 8.28 0.14
CA THR A 322 -3.07 7.39 -0.78
C THR A 322 -2.87 7.88 -2.20
N ILE A 323 -2.56 6.96 -3.11
CA ILE A 323 -2.56 7.18 -4.56
C ILE A 323 -3.52 6.17 -5.16
N THR A 324 -4.51 6.64 -5.91
CA THR A 324 -5.41 5.83 -6.73
C THR A 324 -5.20 6.18 -8.19
N CYS A 325 -5.10 5.18 -9.05
CA CYS A 325 -4.93 5.36 -10.49
C CYS A 325 -5.93 4.49 -11.24
N ASN A 326 -6.53 5.03 -12.29
CA ASN A 326 -7.31 4.29 -13.28
C ASN A 326 -6.54 4.03 -14.58
N GLY A 327 -5.28 4.43 -14.66
CA GLY A 327 -4.36 4.05 -15.72
C GLY A 327 -2.91 4.28 -15.30
N VAL A 328 -2.04 3.32 -15.58
CA VAL A 328 -0.59 3.43 -15.32
C VAL A 328 0.22 2.92 -16.51
N ASN A 329 1.38 3.52 -16.76
CA ASN A 329 2.26 3.18 -17.87
C ASN A 329 3.73 3.23 -17.43
N LYS A 330 4.38 2.07 -17.41
CA LYS A 330 5.83 1.92 -17.13
C LYS A 330 6.29 2.62 -15.84
N ILE A 331 5.43 2.64 -14.80
CA ILE A 331 5.77 3.12 -13.46
C ILE A 331 5.37 2.12 -12.38
N SER A 332 6.04 2.22 -11.24
CA SER A 332 5.70 1.48 -10.01
C SER A 332 5.14 2.44 -8.98
N LEU A 333 3.92 2.19 -8.51
CA LEU A 333 3.30 2.99 -7.44
C LEU A 333 4.09 2.91 -6.14
N SER A 334 4.74 1.77 -5.86
CA SER A 334 5.64 1.62 -4.71
C SER A 334 6.85 2.56 -4.82
N ASN A 335 7.44 2.73 -6.00
CA ASN A 335 8.55 3.66 -6.18
C ASN A 335 8.04 5.11 -6.12
N LEU A 336 6.86 5.37 -6.68
CA LEU A 336 6.23 6.69 -6.66
C LEU A 336 5.95 7.15 -5.23
N ILE A 337 5.41 6.28 -4.36
CA ILE A 337 5.13 6.67 -2.97
C ILE A 337 6.42 7.00 -2.21
N PHE A 338 7.51 6.27 -2.43
CA PHE A 338 8.80 6.63 -1.79
C PHE A 338 9.34 7.95 -2.29
N LYS A 339 9.19 8.25 -3.59
CA LYS A 339 9.55 9.57 -4.16
C LYS A 339 8.69 10.69 -3.54
N VAL A 340 7.39 10.46 -3.39
CA VAL A 340 6.48 11.41 -2.71
C VAL A 340 6.91 11.64 -1.27
N LEU A 341 7.22 10.59 -0.52
CA LEU A 341 7.68 10.67 0.86
C LEU A 341 9.01 11.43 0.96
N ASP A 342 9.95 11.17 0.05
CA ASP A 342 11.24 11.87 0.01
C ASP A 342 11.06 13.37 -0.25
N LEU A 343 10.14 13.77 -1.11
CA LEU A 343 9.78 15.18 -1.34
C LEU A 343 9.08 15.79 -0.13
N TYR A 344 8.08 15.09 0.41
CA TYR A 344 7.29 15.54 1.56
C TYR A 344 8.18 15.79 2.79
N PHE A 345 9.09 14.86 3.09
CA PHE A 345 10.01 14.94 4.23
C PHE A 345 11.35 15.60 3.90
N LYS A 346 11.54 16.19 2.71
CA LYS A 346 12.80 16.80 2.27
C LYS A 346 13.36 17.81 3.28
N ASN A 347 12.47 18.59 3.91
CA ASN A 347 12.80 19.63 4.86
C ASN A 347 12.66 19.21 6.33
N ASP A 348 12.31 17.94 6.63
CA ASP A 348 12.23 17.43 8.00
C ASP A 348 13.64 16.94 8.44
N PRO A 349 14.32 17.64 9.36
CA PRO A 349 15.67 17.27 9.79
C PRO A 349 15.74 15.89 10.43
N SER A 350 14.67 15.45 11.10
CA SER A 350 14.61 14.12 11.72
C SER A 350 14.46 12.99 10.71
N MET A 351 14.18 13.34 9.46
CA MET A 351 14.05 12.41 8.35
C MET A 351 15.30 12.36 7.48
N GLN A 352 16.28 13.24 7.67
CA GLN A 352 17.49 13.27 6.85
C GLN A 352 18.32 11.99 7.06
N SER A 353 18.63 11.32 5.96
CA SER A 353 19.48 10.14 5.97
C SER A 353 20.89 10.53 5.57
N ASN A 354 21.81 10.54 6.53
CA ASN A 354 23.20 10.93 6.31
C ASN A 354 24.10 9.69 6.27
N SER A 355 25.06 9.69 5.35
CA SER A 355 26.15 8.71 5.36
C SER A 355 26.91 8.81 6.69
N LEU A 356 27.10 7.68 7.35
CA LEU A 356 27.90 7.56 8.57
C LEU A 356 29.41 7.66 8.29
N VAL A 357 29.81 7.44 7.04
CA VAL A 357 31.18 7.56 6.57
C VAL A 357 31.23 8.45 5.33
N LYS A 358 32.18 9.39 5.30
CA LYS A 358 32.49 10.16 4.09
C LYS A 358 33.45 9.35 3.21
N LEU A 359 33.04 9.07 1.99
CA LEU A 359 33.84 8.38 0.98
C LEU A 359 34.26 9.35 -0.11
N LYS A 360 35.44 9.14 -0.69
CA LYS A 360 35.85 9.82 -1.93
C LYS A 360 35.38 9.02 -3.13
N ALA A 361 35.37 9.64 -4.31
CA ALA A 361 34.98 8.98 -5.55
C ALA A 361 35.81 7.71 -5.83
N GLU A 362 37.10 7.70 -5.46
CA GLU A 362 38.01 6.56 -5.68
C GLU A 362 37.70 5.38 -4.76
N ASP A 363 37.15 5.63 -3.56
CA ASP A 363 36.76 4.58 -2.61
C ASP A 363 35.63 3.70 -3.15
N LEU A 364 34.87 4.21 -4.13
CA LEU A 364 33.70 3.56 -4.72
C LEU A 364 34.03 2.65 -5.91
N GLU A 365 35.17 2.86 -6.57
CA GLU A 365 35.58 2.11 -7.78
C GLU A 365 35.48 0.58 -7.61
N PRO A 366 35.88 -0.02 -6.47
CA PRO A 366 35.79 -1.47 -6.32
C PRO A 366 34.36 -2.02 -6.36
N PHE A 367 33.35 -1.20 -6.06
CA PHE A 367 31.95 -1.60 -5.97
C PHE A 367 31.19 -1.45 -7.29
N LEU A 368 31.74 -0.72 -8.26
CA LEU A 368 31.04 -0.43 -9.52
C LEU A 368 30.93 -1.68 -10.40
N GLY A 369 29.82 -1.83 -11.10
CA GLY A 369 29.60 -2.93 -12.05
C GLY A 369 28.25 -3.58 -11.90
N VAL A 370 28.03 -4.65 -12.67
CA VAL A 370 26.79 -5.43 -12.66
C VAL A 370 26.96 -6.65 -11.76
N TYR A 371 26.00 -6.87 -10.88
CA TYR A 371 25.98 -8.01 -9.96
C TYR A 371 24.71 -8.81 -10.18
N GLY A 372 24.84 -10.14 -10.26
CA GLY A 372 23.73 -11.08 -10.43
C GLY A 372 23.89 -12.32 -9.56
N GLY A 373 22.81 -13.03 -9.33
CA GLY A 373 22.83 -14.27 -8.55
C GLY A 373 21.53 -15.06 -8.73
N GLU A 374 21.58 -16.37 -8.49
CA GLU A 374 20.45 -17.27 -8.74
C GLU A 374 19.25 -17.01 -7.83
N THR A 375 19.49 -16.48 -6.63
CA THR A 375 18.46 -16.31 -5.61
C THR A 375 17.79 -14.94 -5.65
N PHE A 376 18.26 -14.01 -6.49
CA PHE A 376 17.69 -12.66 -6.61
C PHE A 376 17.22 -12.41 -8.04
N PRO A 377 15.97 -11.98 -8.23
CA PRO A 377 15.32 -11.99 -9.56
C PRO A 377 15.87 -10.95 -10.55
N PHE A 378 16.73 -10.03 -10.11
CA PHE A 378 17.23 -8.93 -10.94
C PHE A 378 18.75 -8.84 -10.87
N LYS A 379 19.38 -8.37 -11.95
CA LYS A 379 20.74 -7.87 -11.87
C LYS A 379 20.72 -6.47 -11.25
N ILE A 380 21.73 -6.14 -10.48
CA ILE A 380 21.92 -4.81 -9.89
C ILE A 380 23.18 -4.18 -10.47
N THR A 381 23.01 -3.06 -11.14
CA THR A 381 24.11 -2.23 -11.62
C THR A 381 24.43 -1.18 -10.55
N PHE A 382 25.66 -1.18 -10.07
CA PHE A 382 26.19 -0.12 -9.20
C PHE A 382 27.03 0.84 -10.02
N THR A 383 26.64 2.12 -9.98
CA THR A 383 27.38 3.24 -10.59
C THR A 383 27.73 4.26 -9.51
N LYS A 384 28.41 5.35 -9.86
CA LYS A 384 28.63 6.45 -8.93
C LYS A 384 28.30 7.79 -9.56
N GLU A 385 27.86 8.70 -8.71
CA GLU A 385 27.77 10.13 -9.03
C GLU A 385 28.57 10.90 -7.98
N LYS A 386 29.68 11.51 -8.40
CA LYS A 386 30.66 12.15 -7.51
C LYS A 386 31.12 11.18 -6.40
N ASN A 387 30.70 11.43 -5.16
CA ASN A 387 31.07 10.68 -3.96
C ASN A 387 29.93 9.75 -3.47
N THR A 388 28.88 9.57 -4.28
CA THR A 388 27.70 8.78 -3.92
C THR A 388 27.65 7.52 -4.77
N LEU A 389 27.48 6.37 -4.12
CA LEU A 389 27.21 5.11 -4.81
C LEU A 389 25.74 5.07 -5.20
N MET A 390 25.47 4.68 -6.44
CA MET A 390 24.14 4.58 -7.03
C MET A 390 23.86 3.11 -7.31
N ALA A 391 22.60 2.69 -7.22
CA ALA A 391 22.19 1.34 -7.56
C ALA A 391 20.96 1.36 -8.47
N GLN A 392 20.93 0.40 -9.38
CA GLN A 392 19.83 0.20 -10.32
C GLN A 392 19.58 -1.29 -10.51
N ALA A 393 18.42 -1.79 -10.10
CA ALA A 393 17.97 -3.11 -10.51
C ALA A 393 17.46 -3.07 -11.96
N THR A 394 17.61 -4.15 -12.72
CA THR A 394 17.14 -4.22 -14.12
C THR A 394 15.67 -3.78 -14.24
N GLY A 395 15.41 -2.79 -15.11
CA GLY A 395 14.06 -2.25 -15.33
C GLY A 395 13.53 -1.33 -14.23
N GLN A 396 14.35 -1.00 -13.21
CA GLN A 396 13.99 -0.09 -12.13
C GLN A 396 14.69 1.27 -12.25
N PRO A 397 14.15 2.34 -11.63
CA PRO A 397 14.86 3.61 -11.49
C PRO A 397 16.18 3.46 -10.74
N ILE A 398 17.11 4.39 -10.99
CA ILE A 398 18.37 4.50 -10.24
C ILE A 398 18.07 5.17 -8.89
N PHE A 399 18.71 4.68 -7.81
CA PHE A 399 18.59 5.26 -6.48
C PHE A 399 19.94 5.44 -5.78
N ASN A 400 19.99 6.45 -4.92
CA ASN A 400 21.20 6.82 -4.17
C ASN A 400 21.36 5.92 -2.94
N LEU A 401 22.59 5.52 -2.65
CA LEU A 401 22.93 4.75 -1.45
C LEU A 401 23.67 5.61 -0.43
N ILE A 402 23.30 5.45 0.84
CA ILE A 402 24.06 6.02 1.96
C ILE A 402 25.14 5.03 2.41
N ALA A 403 26.32 5.53 2.75
CA ALA A 403 27.41 4.72 3.26
C ALA A 403 27.30 4.58 4.78
N LEU A 404 27.07 3.35 5.27
CA LEU A 404 27.06 3.02 6.70
C LEU A 404 28.45 2.66 7.21
N LYS A 405 29.24 1.98 6.36
CA LYS A 405 30.66 1.65 6.56
C LYS A 405 31.37 1.74 5.20
N LYS A 406 32.70 1.59 5.19
CA LYS A 406 33.50 1.61 3.94
C LYS A 406 33.00 0.65 2.84
N ASN A 407 32.37 -0.46 3.21
CA ASN A 407 31.87 -1.49 2.30
C ASN A 407 30.39 -1.85 2.55
N VAL A 408 29.68 -1.08 3.38
CA VAL A 408 28.27 -1.34 3.70
C VAL A 408 27.46 -0.12 3.34
N PHE A 409 26.52 -0.30 2.43
CA PHE A 409 25.65 0.74 1.91
C PHE A 409 24.19 0.40 2.17
N LYS A 410 23.33 1.42 2.19
CA LYS A 410 21.90 1.25 2.40
C LYS A 410 21.13 2.10 1.39
N TYR A 411 20.13 1.50 0.75
CA TYR A 411 19.05 2.30 0.16
C TYR A 411 18.04 2.58 1.28
N ASP A 412 18.09 3.79 1.83
CA ASP A 412 17.44 4.07 3.09
C ASP A 412 15.91 4.10 3.00
N ALA A 413 15.38 4.60 1.88
CA ALA A 413 13.93 4.69 1.65
C ALA A 413 13.22 3.32 1.70
N MET A 414 13.92 2.22 1.40
CA MET A 414 13.35 0.86 1.48
C MET A 414 14.07 -0.05 2.49
N GLY A 415 15.07 0.47 3.21
CA GLY A 415 15.84 -0.32 4.17
C GLY A 415 16.73 -1.40 3.56
N ILE A 416 17.03 -1.35 2.26
CA ILE A 416 17.82 -2.39 1.57
C ILE A 416 19.29 -2.22 1.94
N LEU A 417 19.94 -3.28 2.43
CA LEU A 417 21.36 -3.26 2.76
C LEU A 417 22.19 -3.96 1.69
N PHE A 418 23.35 -3.39 1.40
CA PHE A 418 24.35 -3.90 0.48
C PHE A 418 25.67 -4.02 1.22
N ASN A 419 26.12 -5.25 1.50
CA ASN A 419 27.40 -5.51 2.15
C ASN A 419 28.36 -6.13 1.12
N PHE A 420 29.32 -5.31 0.66
CA PHE A 420 30.28 -5.70 -0.37
C PHE A 420 31.45 -6.47 0.23
N ASN A 421 31.79 -7.59 -0.40
CA ASN A 421 33.03 -8.32 -0.20
C ASN A 421 33.94 -8.11 -1.41
N LYS A 422 34.95 -7.25 -1.22
CA LYS A 422 35.93 -6.89 -2.27
C LYS A 422 36.80 -8.06 -2.69
N LYS A 423 37.09 -9.02 -1.79
CA LYS A 423 37.98 -10.15 -2.10
C LYS A 423 37.32 -11.11 -3.08
N ASP A 424 36.03 -11.38 -2.86
CA ASP A 424 35.28 -12.37 -3.63
C ASP A 424 34.48 -11.74 -4.79
N ASN A 425 34.53 -10.41 -4.93
CA ASN A 425 33.71 -9.63 -5.85
C ASN A 425 32.22 -9.96 -5.72
N THR A 426 31.74 -10.03 -4.47
CA THR A 426 30.34 -10.30 -4.16
C THR A 426 29.70 -9.15 -3.38
N VAL A 427 28.38 -9.09 -3.41
CA VAL A 427 27.57 -8.24 -2.54
C VAL A 427 26.47 -9.07 -1.91
N LEU A 428 26.37 -9.00 -0.58
CA LEU A 428 25.24 -9.53 0.16
C LEU A 428 24.14 -8.46 0.19
N VAL A 429 23.01 -8.75 -0.43
CA VAL A 429 21.82 -7.90 -0.47
C VAL A 429 20.83 -8.40 0.57
N LYS A 430 20.48 -7.55 1.54
CA LYS A 430 19.39 -7.83 2.47
C LYS A 430 18.14 -7.08 2.04
N PHE A 431 17.12 -7.83 1.61
CA PHE A 431 15.87 -7.29 1.08
C PHE A 431 14.69 -8.08 1.64
N GLN A 432 13.66 -7.40 2.17
CA GLN A 432 12.46 -8.02 2.74
C GLN A 432 12.75 -9.15 3.76
N GLY A 433 13.77 -8.97 4.60
CA GLY A 433 14.16 -9.94 5.61
C GLY A 433 14.92 -11.17 5.08
N LYS A 434 15.15 -11.27 3.78
CA LYS A 434 15.97 -12.31 3.14
C LYS A 434 17.35 -11.79 2.76
N GLU A 435 18.29 -12.70 2.65
CA GLU A 435 19.67 -12.43 2.25
C GLU A 435 19.97 -13.11 0.92
N HIS A 436 20.56 -12.34 0.00
CA HIS A 436 20.88 -12.78 -1.36
C HIS A 436 22.33 -12.43 -1.67
N VAL A 437 23.12 -13.41 -2.09
CA VAL A 437 24.50 -13.19 -2.52
C VAL A 437 24.51 -12.98 -4.03
N LEU A 438 24.96 -11.82 -4.47
CA LEU A 438 25.20 -11.52 -5.88
C LEU A 438 26.69 -11.49 -6.16
N LYS A 439 27.09 -11.98 -7.32
CA LYS A 439 28.46 -11.97 -7.80
C LYS A 439 28.61 -10.95 -8.92
N LYS A 440 29.72 -10.22 -8.92
CA LYS A 440 30.08 -9.29 -9.98
C LYS A 440 30.28 -10.06 -11.28
N GLU A 441 29.63 -9.59 -12.33
CA GLU A 441 29.84 -10.14 -13.67
C GLU A 441 31.24 -9.78 -14.16
N LYS A 442 31.88 -10.71 -14.86
CA LYS A 442 33.14 -10.42 -15.53
C LYS A 442 32.82 -9.52 -16.72
N VAL A 443 33.51 -8.37 -16.78
CA VAL A 443 33.45 -7.44 -17.92
C VAL A 443 34.01 -8.11 -19.17
#